data_AF-A0A4R4L1G2-F1
#
_entry.id   AF-A0A4R4L1G2-F1
#
_cell.length_a   1.000
_cell.length_b   1.000
_cell.length_c   1.000
_cell.angle_alpha   90.00
_cell.angle_beta   90.00
_cell.angle_gamma   90.00
#
_symmetry.space_group_name_H-M   'P 1'
#
loop_
_entity.id
_entity.type
_entity.pdbx_description
1 polymer ?
#
loop_
_entity_poly.entity_id
_entity_poly.type
_entity_poly.pdbx_seq_one_letter_code
_entity_poly.pdbx_strand_id
1 'polypeptide(L)'
;MNRAALCNEDPSRADLATAWTAYQQRLARNPMTGRDNNFSAACAGWPLPVQAFRIRPGGGSLVLAGHRWETPSPYGWTIQTHAIVGGRVYTVDDDVHGSALVECATDVIGFFDTGRIDVSCAGVPVPTATVAATAVFRGI
;
A
#
# COMPACT_ATOMS: atom_id res chain seq x y z
N MET A 1 -9.97 -1.90 8.53
CA MET A 1 -10.16 -3.14 7.74
C MET A 1 -11.23 -4.01 8.39
N ASN A 2 -11.99 -4.74 7.57
CA ASN A 2 -12.93 -5.75 8.05
C ASN A 2 -12.15 -7.00 8.48
N ARG A 3 -12.14 -7.32 9.78
CA ARG A 3 -11.40 -8.47 10.35
C ARG A 3 -11.81 -9.80 9.71
N ALA A 4 -13.09 -9.98 9.42
CA ALA A 4 -13.58 -11.23 8.87
C ALA A 4 -13.05 -11.47 7.45
N ALA A 5 -13.05 -10.45 6.60
CA ALA A 5 -12.47 -10.54 5.25
C ALA A 5 -10.97 -10.86 5.32
N LEU A 6 -10.22 -10.07 6.11
CA LEU A 6 -8.78 -10.26 6.25
C LEU A 6 -8.40 -11.66 6.76
N CYS A 7 -9.08 -12.17 7.80
CA CYS A 7 -8.76 -13.49 8.36
C CYS A 7 -9.26 -14.67 7.52
N ASN A 8 -10.27 -14.44 6.67
CA ASN A 8 -10.70 -15.45 5.71
C ASN A 8 -9.78 -15.50 4.49
N GLU A 9 -8.96 -14.49 4.21
CA GLU A 9 -8.12 -14.43 3.01
C GLU A 9 -6.61 -14.58 3.29
N ASP A 10 -6.16 -14.44 4.55
CA ASP A 10 -4.76 -14.54 4.94
C ASP A 10 -4.30 -16.00 5.16
N PRO A 11 -3.48 -16.58 4.25
CA PRO A 11 -2.98 -17.94 4.39
C PRO A 11 -1.85 -18.08 5.42
N SER A 12 -1.25 -16.98 5.90
CA SER A 12 -0.08 -17.03 6.79
C SER A 12 -0.41 -17.56 8.18
N ARG A 13 -1.64 -17.32 8.66
CA ARG A 13 -2.24 -17.86 9.90
C ARG A 13 -1.28 -17.98 11.09
N ALA A 14 -0.43 -16.97 11.27
CA ALA A 14 0.51 -17.01 12.37
C ALA A 14 -0.25 -17.11 13.71
N ASP A 15 0.13 -18.08 14.54
CA ASP A 15 -0.27 -18.06 15.94
C ASP A 15 0.39 -16.86 16.65
N LEU A 16 -0.02 -16.62 17.89
CA LEU A 16 0.46 -15.46 18.65
C LEU A 16 1.99 -15.45 18.77
N ALA A 17 2.60 -16.61 19.06
CA ALA A 17 4.05 -16.72 19.27
C ALA A 17 4.85 -16.44 17.98
N THR A 18 4.37 -16.97 16.85
CA THR A 18 4.96 -16.77 15.53
C THR A 18 4.82 -15.32 15.10
N ALA A 19 3.63 -14.72 15.27
CA ALA A 19 3.40 -13.31 14.95
C ALA A 19 4.30 -12.38 15.78
N TRP A 20 4.45 -12.67 17.08
CA TRP A 20 5.30 -11.88 17.98
C TRP A 20 6.77 -11.97 17.59
N THR A 21 7.24 -13.18 17.29
CA THR A 21 8.62 -13.40 16.82
C THR A 21 8.89 -12.65 15.52
N ALA A 22 7.97 -12.71 14.55
CA ALA A 22 8.10 -11.99 13.28
C ALA A 22 8.13 -10.48 13.48
N TYR A 23 7.33 -9.95 14.43
CA TYR A 23 7.34 -8.54 14.79
C TYR A 23 8.69 -8.10 15.38
N GLN A 24 9.21 -8.83 16.36
CA GLN A 24 10.52 -8.54 16.96
C GLN A 24 11.65 -8.55 15.91
N GLN A 25 11.63 -9.52 15.00
CA GLN A 25 12.59 -9.57 13.91
C GLN A 25 12.46 -8.38 12.94
N ARG A 26 11.24 -7.90 12.65
CA ARG A 26 11.03 -6.69 11.83
C ARG A 26 11.58 -5.44 12.51
N LEU A 27 11.36 -5.28 13.81
CA LEU A 27 11.92 -4.17 14.58
C LEU A 27 13.45 -4.18 14.55
N ALA A 28 14.07 -5.35 14.70
CA ALA A 28 15.52 -5.48 14.67
C ALA A 28 16.12 -5.13 13.30
N ARG A 29 15.46 -5.53 12.20
CA ARG A 29 15.93 -5.27 10.83
C ARG A 29 15.63 -3.85 10.35
N ASN A 30 14.54 -3.26 10.81
CA ASN A 30 14.06 -1.95 10.37
C ASN A 30 13.66 -1.12 11.59
N PRO A 31 14.61 -0.56 12.35
CA PRO A 31 14.30 0.08 13.63
C PRO A 31 13.42 1.33 13.49
N MET A 32 13.49 2.04 12.37
CA MET A 32 12.66 3.21 12.08
C MET A 32 11.26 2.78 11.61
N THR A 33 11.16 2.14 10.44
CA THR A 33 9.87 1.78 9.81
C THR A 33 9.18 0.56 10.43
N GLY A 34 9.91 -0.26 11.21
CA GLY A 34 9.35 -1.38 11.94
C GLY A 34 8.48 -0.93 13.12
N ARG A 35 8.76 0.24 13.71
CA ARG A 35 7.95 0.83 14.80
C ARG A 35 6.65 1.43 14.30
N ASP A 36 6.63 1.91 13.06
CA ASP A 36 5.43 2.42 12.40
C ASP A 36 4.43 1.30 12.07
N ASN A 37 4.89 0.05 12.05
CA ASN A 37 4.03 -1.12 11.90
C ASN A 37 3.60 -1.64 13.27
N ASN A 38 2.31 -1.56 13.57
CA ASN A 38 1.77 -2.15 14.80
C ASN A 38 1.90 -3.68 14.81
N PHE A 39 2.22 -4.25 15.98
CA PHE A 39 2.07 -5.69 16.17
C PHE A 39 0.61 -6.10 15.92
N SER A 40 0.40 -7.13 15.10
CA SER A 40 -0.91 -7.72 14.86
C SER A 40 -0.84 -9.23 14.92
N ALA A 41 -1.75 -9.81 15.69
CA ALA A 41 -2.11 -11.22 15.67
C ALA A 41 -3.64 -11.36 15.52
N ALA A 42 -4.26 -10.46 14.76
CA ALA A 42 -5.72 -10.31 14.69
C ALA A 42 -6.46 -11.58 14.24
N CYS A 43 -5.77 -12.48 13.52
CA CYS A 43 -6.33 -13.74 13.02
C CYS A 43 -5.93 -14.97 13.83
N ALA A 44 -5.13 -14.83 14.89
CA ALA A 44 -4.82 -15.94 15.78
C ALA A 44 -6.12 -16.50 16.39
N GLY A 45 -6.33 -17.81 16.23
CA GLY A 45 -7.55 -18.49 16.69
C GLY A 45 -8.81 -18.21 15.87
N TRP A 46 -8.71 -17.59 14.68
CA TRP A 46 -9.87 -17.38 13.81
C TRP A 46 -10.52 -18.72 13.41
N PRO A 47 -11.83 -18.92 13.64
CA PRO A 47 -12.44 -20.24 13.61
C PRO A 47 -12.82 -20.73 12.20
N LEU A 48 -12.96 -19.81 11.24
CA LEU A 48 -13.35 -20.15 9.87
C LEU A 48 -12.10 -20.51 9.04
N PRO A 49 -12.21 -21.39 8.04
CA PRO A 49 -11.09 -21.73 7.14
C PRO A 49 -10.70 -20.55 6.23
N VAL A 50 -9.43 -20.52 5.80
CA VAL A 50 -8.98 -19.56 4.76
C VAL A 50 -9.60 -19.96 3.43
N GLN A 51 -10.10 -18.98 2.72
CA GLN A 51 -10.54 -19.04 1.34
C GLN A 51 -9.43 -18.42 0.48
N ALA A 52 -8.47 -19.24 0.06
CA ALA A 52 -7.39 -18.77 -0.78
C ALA A 52 -7.95 -18.30 -2.14
N PHE A 53 -7.71 -17.04 -2.48
CA PHE A 53 -8.03 -16.50 -3.79
C PHE A 53 -6.82 -16.59 -4.71
N ARG A 54 -7.06 -16.96 -5.98
CA ARG A 54 -6.02 -16.95 -7.02
C ARG A 54 -6.38 -15.92 -8.07
N ILE A 55 -5.62 -14.84 -8.09
CA ILE A 55 -5.73 -13.81 -9.12
C ILE A 55 -5.25 -14.36 -10.46
N ARG A 56 -5.90 -13.97 -11.55
CA ARG A 56 -5.60 -14.39 -12.92
C ARG A 56 -5.73 -13.20 -13.86
N PRO A 57 -5.04 -13.19 -15.00
CA PRO A 57 -5.28 -12.22 -16.05
C PRO A 57 -6.74 -12.21 -16.48
N GLY A 58 -7.29 -11.02 -16.69
CA GLY A 58 -8.58 -10.82 -17.34
C GLY A 58 -8.41 -10.55 -18.84
N GLY A 59 -9.52 -10.58 -19.59
CA GLY A 59 -9.53 -10.23 -21.02
C GLY A 59 -9.71 -8.74 -21.32
N GLY A 60 -9.97 -7.91 -20.32
CA GLY A 60 -10.18 -6.47 -20.47
C GLY A 60 -8.93 -5.64 -20.22
N SER A 61 -8.99 -4.36 -20.60
CA SER A 61 -7.96 -3.38 -20.22
C SER A 61 -7.84 -3.29 -18.71
N LEU A 62 -6.60 -3.29 -18.21
CA LEU A 62 -6.28 -3.21 -16.78
C LEU A 62 -5.15 -2.23 -16.56
N VAL A 63 -5.35 -1.30 -15.62
CA VAL A 63 -4.30 -0.45 -15.07
C VAL A 63 -4.16 -0.74 -13.58
N LEU A 64 -2.92 -0.89 -13.13
CA LEU A 64 -2.54 -1.04 -11.73
C LEU A 64 -1.88 0.26 -11.28
N ALA A 65 -2.64 1.07 -10.55
CA ALA A 65 -2.11 2.28 -9.92
C ALA A 65 -1.26 1.90 -8.71
N GLY A 66 -0.03 2.39 -8.66
CA GLY A 66 0.86 2.22 -7.50
C GLY A 66 1.49 3.56 -7.13
N HIS A 67 1.36 3.94 -5.87
CA HIS A 67 2.03 5.11 -5.33
C HIS A 67 3.47 4.75 -4.97
N ARG A 68 4.43 5.54 -5.43
CA ARG A 68 5.84 5.16 -5.38
C ARG A 68 6.38 5.11 -3.95
N TRP A 69 5.88 5.97 -3.07
CA TRP A 69 6.44 6.20 -1.74
C TRP A 69 5.44 5.91 -0.60
N GLU A 70 4.24 5.41 -0.91
CA GLU A 70 3.25 5.09 0.11
C GLU A 70 3.66 3.87 0.96
N THR A 71 3.18 3.84 2.20
CA THR A 71 3.43 2.75 3.14
C THR A 71 2.33 1.68 3.22
N PRO A 72 1.02 1.97 3.08
CA PRO A 72 -0.03 0.96 3.29
C PRO A 72 -0.06 -0.13 2.21
N SER A 73 0.29 0.21 0.98
CA SER A 73 0.39 -0.71 -0.17
C SER A 73 1.71 -0.48 -0.91
N PRO A 74 2.83 -1.03 -0.41
CA PRO A 74 4.15 -0.75 -0.97
C PRO A 74 4.20 -0.99 -2.48
N TYR A 75 4.85 -0.07 -3.22
CA TYR A 75 4.93 -0.11 -4.69
C TYR A 75 5.38 -1.47 -5.28
N GLY A 76 6.21 -2.21 -4.55
CA GLY A 76 6.63 -3.56 -4.94
C GLY A 76 5.46 -4.55 -5.08
N TRP A 77 4.36 -4.38 -4.33
CA TRP A 77 3.16 -5.20 -4.46
C TRP A 77 2.43 -4.93 -5.78
N THR A 78 2.45 -3.70 -6.29
CA THR A 78 1.93 -3.36 -7.63
C THR A 78 2.72 -4.12 -8.71
N ILE A 79 4.05 -4.17 -8.60
CA ILE A 79 4.90 -4.90 -9.54
C ILE A 79 4.65 -6.42 -9.48
N GLN A 80 4.53 -6.98 -8.27
CA GLN A 80 4.20 -8.40 -8.09
C GLN A 80 2.83 -8.75 -8.65
N THR A 81 1.84 -7.88 -8.43
CA THR A 81 0.49 -8.05 -8.99
C THR A 81 0.52 -8.00 -10.50
N HIS A 82 1.19 -7.01 -11.09
CA HIS A 82 1.40 -6.89 -12.55
C HIS A 82 2.01 -8.16 -13.14
N ALA A 83 3.01 -8.76 -12.48
CA ALA A 83 3.62 -10.00 -12.94
C ALA A 83 2.64 -11.18 -13.00
N ILE A 84 1.55 -11.16 -12.21
CA ILE A 84 0.53 -12.21 -12.15
C ILE A 84 -0.62 -11.94 -13.12
N VAL A 85 -1.12 -10.69 -13.15
CA VAL A 85 -2.37 -10.35 -13.88
C VAL A 85 -2.15 -9.59 -15.19
N GLY A 86 -0.93 -9.11 -15.43
CA GLY A 86 -0.61 -8.23 -16.55
C GLY A 86 -1.18 -6.82 -16.38
N GLY A 87 -1.61 -6.22 -17.49
CA GLY A 87 -2.07 -4.83 -17.54
C GLY A 87 -0.91 -3.84 -17.63
N ARG A 88 -1.22 -2.57 -17.35
CA ARG A 88 -0.24 -1.47 -17.34
C ARG A 88 -0.03 -1.00 -15.91
N VAL A 89 1.23 -0.82 -15.52
CA VAL A 89 1.57 -0.13 -14.27
C VAL A 89 1.47 1.37 -14.49
N TYR A 90 0.67 2.03 -13.68
CA TYR A 90 0.54 3.48 -13.61
C TYR A 90 1.15 3.98 -12.30
N THR A 91 2.28 4.66 -12.41
CA THR A 91 3.02 5.17 -11.25
C THR A 91 2.51 6.55 -10.87
N VAL A 92 2.12 6.71 -9.60
CA VAL A 92 1.87 8.00 -8.97
C VAL A 92 3.07 8.31 -8.08
N ASP A 93 3.77 9.41 -8.35
CA ASP A 93 5.05 9.75 -7.70
C ASP A 93 4.87 10.53 -6.39
N ASP A 94 4.07 9.99 -5.47
CA ASP A 94 3.83 10.57 -4.15
C ASP A 94 3.85 9.50 -3.03
N ASP A 95 3.58 9.94 -1.81
CA ASP A 95 3.50 9.13 -0.59
C ASP A 95 2.07 9.02 -0.02
N VAL A 96 1.04 9.40 -0.79
CA VAL A 96 -0.35 9.53 -0.31
C VAL A 96 -1.23 8.40 -0.84
N HIS A 97 -1.72 7.57 0.08
CA HIS A 97 -2.57 6.43 -0.27
C HIS A 97 -3.88 6.84 -0.93
N GLY A 98 -4.08 6.42 -2.18
CA GLY A 98 -5.32 6.61 -2.93
C GLY A 98 -5.49 8.01 -3.55
N SER A 99 -4.44 8.84 -3.57
CA SER A 99 -4.51 10.20 -4.16
C SER A 99 -4.78 10.21 -5.66
N ALA A 100 -4.61 9.08 -6.36
CA ALA A 100 -4.79 8.97 -7.80
C ALA A 100 -6.19 9.40 -8.27
N LEU A 101 -7.21 9.18 -7.44
CA LEU A 101 -8.59 9.56 -7.74
C LEU A 101 -8.86 11.07 -7.63
N VAL A 102 -7.90 11.84 -7.11
CA VAL A 102 -8.01 13.29 -6.92
C VAL A 102 -7.00 13.99 -7.80
N GLU A 103 -5.70 13.81 -7.54
CA GLU A 103 -4.61 14.53 -8.21
C GLU A 103 -4.41 14.08 -9.66
N CYS A 104 -4.81 12.84 -9.95
CA CYS A 104 -4.61 12.21 -11.26
C CYS A 104 -5.94 11.84 -11.94
N ALA A 105 -7.06 12.43 -11.49
CA ALA A 105 -8.40 12.05 -11.90
C ALA A 105 -8.61 12.09 -13.42
N THR A 106 -7.99 13.05 -14.12
CA THR A 106 -8.10 13.18 -15.58
C THR A 106 -7.57 11.94 -16.31
N ASP A 107 -6.45 11.37 -15.87
CA ASP A 107 -5.89 10.15 -16.48
C ASP A 107 -6.80 8.95 -16.21
N VAL A 108 -7.34 8.85 -14.98
CA VAL A 108 -8.27 7.78 -14.59
C VAL A 108 -9.58 7.85 -15.39
N ILE A 109 -10.13 9.05 -15.60
CA ILE A 109 -11.30 9.25 -16.46
C ILE A 109 -10.95 8.85 -17.90
N GLY A 110 -9.80 9.30 -18.42
CA GLY A 110 -9.31 8.94 -19.75
C GLY A 110 -9.15 7.43 -19.94
N PHE A 111 -8.75 6.70 -18.89
CA PHE A 111 -8.73 5.24 -18.92
C PHE A 111 -10.11 4.62 -19.11
N PHE A 112 -11.14 5.11 -18.42
CA PHE A 112 -12.49 4.58 -18.58
C PHE A 112 -13.06 4.88 -19.96
N ASP A 113 -12.68 6.00 -20.58
CA ASP A 113 -13.11 6.35 -21.93
C ASP A 113 -12.37 5.55 -23.02
N THR A 114 -11.09 5.27 -22.82
CA THR A 114 -10.20 4.75 -23.89
C THR A 114 -9.64 3.36 -23.64
N GLY A 115 -9.73 2.87 -22.41
CA GLY A 115 -9.07 1.66 -21.94
C GLY A 115 -7.54 1.78 -21.81
N ARG A 116 -6.95 2.98 -21.81
CA ARG A 116 -5.50 3.20 -21.83
C ARG A 116 -5.03 4.32 -20.90
N ILE A 117 -3.87 4.12 -20.27
CA ILE A 117 -3.04 5.16 -19.64
C ILE A 117 -1.59 4.86 -20.01
N ASP A 118 -0.95 5.75 -20.76
CA ASP A 118 0.43 5.55 -21.22
C ASP A 118 1.45 6.46 -20.49
N VAL A 119 0.97 7.30 -19.57
CA VAL A 119 1.76 8.29 -18.79
C VAL A 119 1.91 7.88 -17.32
N SER A 120 2.63 8.70 -16.54
CA SER A 120 2.69 8.64 -15.07
C SER A 120 2.14 9.94 -14.48
N CYS A 121 1.80 9.94 -13.19
CA CYS A 121 1.32 11.13 -12.49
C CYS A 121 2.29 11.57 -11.40
N ALA A 122 2.42 12.88 -11.20
CA ALA A 122 3.21 13.45 -10.11
C ALA A 122 2.59 13.20 -8.73
N GLY A 123 1.26 13.02 -8.64
CA GLY A 123 0.56 12.85 -7.38
C GLY A 123 0.52 14.14 -6.55
N VAL A 124 0.35 13.97 -5.23
CA VAL A 124 0.31 15.09 -4.28
C VAL A 124 1.68 15.77 -4.20
N PRO A 125 1.77 17.11 -4.36
CA PRO A 125 3.04 17.82 -4.26
C PRO A 125 3.66 17.72 -2.86
N VAL A 126 4.98 17.50 -2.81
CA VAL A 126 5.75 17.59 -1.57
C VAL A 126 5.76 19.06 -1.09
N PRO A 127 5.39 19.35 0.17
CA PRO A 127 5.48 20.71 0.69
C PRO A 127 6.90 21.26 0.60
N THR A 128 7.10 22.34 -0.13
CA THR A 128 8.36 23.08 -0.14
C THR A 128 8.47 23.87 1.16
N ALA A 129 9.44 23.50 2.00
CA ALA A 129 9.73 24.23 3.23
C ALA A 129 10.14 25.67 2.89
N THR A 130 9.22 26.62 3.00
CA THR A 130 9.59 28.01 3.21
C THR A 130 10.00 28.12 4.67
N VAL A 131 11.31 28.10 4.92
CA VAL A 131 11.88 28.23 6.26
C VAL A 131 11.46 29.58 6.85
N ALA A 132 10.59 29.55 7.85
CA ALA A 132 10.48 30.60 8.85
C ALA A 132 10.41 29.96 10.24
N ALA A 133 11.41 29.14 10.57
CA ALA A 133 11.63 28.72 11.95
C ALA A 133 12.41 29.81 12.70
N THR A 134 11.71 30.90 13.03
CA THR A 134 12.16 31.82 14.10
C THR A 134 11.10 31.83 15.19
N ALA A 135 11.05 30.79 15.99
CA ALA A 135 10.42 30.83 17.30
C ALA A 135 11.39 30.21 18.31
N VAL A 136 12.22 31.10 18.83
CA VAL A 136 13.04 30.99 20.03
C VAL A 136 12.40 30.07 21.07
N PHE A 137 12.98 28.90 21.31
CA PHE A 137 12.79 28.16 22.56
C PHE A 137 13.53 28.95 23.67
N ARG A 138 12.81 29.86 24.35
CA ARG A 138 13.20 30.33 25.68
C ARG A 138 12.67 29.32 26.69
N GLY A 139 13.57 28.85 27.56
CA GLY A 139 13.32 27.75 28.48
C GLY A 139 12.22 27.99 29.51
N ILE A 140 11.80 26.91 30.17
CA ILE A 140 12.15 26.51 31.55
C ILE A 140 12.04 24.97 31.59
#